data_AF-A0A4Y7T9B6-F1
#
_entry.id   AF-A0A4Y7T9B6-F1
#
_cell.length_a   1.000
_cell.length_b   1.000
_cell.length_c   1.000
_cell.angle_alpha   90.00
_cell.angle_beta   90.00
_cell.angle_gamma   90.00
#
_symmetry.space_group_name_H-M   'P 1'
#
loop_
_entity.id
_entity.type
_entity.pdbx_description
1 polymer ?
#
loop_
_entity_poly.entity_id
_entity_poly.type
_entity_poly.pdbx_seq_one_letter_code
_entity_poly.pdbx_strand_id
1 'polypeptide(L)'
;MSAMGSVPSNTTETSSTDTIEGLGATKQPDFKGQSRVLKKCHWCMKKQDPNEEPFKACGQCKEVIYCSRECQRASWPHHKTACKVNREQKAAFDQAGVSEDVKTFKKWHSLHIEIFKHAIVCALDLGKDPKNVDSGYLFIEVKRKPNHADLPMKRKFELIEGVIFTPEETLEMLGAQGKMVLDNTKRQGEYMKAKGGIGMAPIIMKYGGVVDIVNFILPKPEGAKLMQKQNNWGKEWAINLAGALQHA
;
A
#
# COMPACT_ATOMS: atom_id res chain seq x y z
N MET A 1 -71.51 41.24 -37.88
CA MET A 1 -70.58 41.30 -39.02
C MET A 1 -69.28 40.69 -38.53
N SER A 2 -69.12 39.36 -38.63
CA SER A 2 -68.48 38.64 -39.77
C SER A 2 -66.97 38.96 -39.83
N ALA A 3 -66.01 38.05 -39.97
CA ALA A 3 -65.91 36.59 -40.09
C ALA A 3 -64.40 36.26 -39.90
N MET A 4 -64.05 35.18 -39.21
CA MET A 4 -63.42 33.95 -39.75
C MET A 4 -62.12 34.07 -40.57
N GLY A 5 -61.16 33.22 -40.16
CA GLY A 5 -60.16 32.56 -41.01
C GLY A 5 -58.71 32.89 -40.65
N SER A 6 -57.72 32.01 -40.69
CA SER A 6 -57.59 30.55 -40.74
C SER A 6 -56.10 30.26 -40.46
N VAL A 7 -55.81 29.10 -39.85
CA VAL A 7 -54.44 28.57 -39.64
C VAL A 7 -53.85 28.09 -40.98
N PRO A 8 -52.52 28.13 -41.15
CA PRO A 8 -51.83 26.86 -41.37
C PRO A 8 -50.56 26.70 -40.54
N SER A 9 -50.39 25.47 -40.08
CA SER A 9 -49.20 24.90 -39.43
C SER A 9 -47.99 24.93 -40.36
N ASN A 10 -46.80 25.22 -39.83
CA ASN A 10 -45.66 24.37 -40.18
C ASN A 10 -44.62 24.31 -39.06
N THR A 11 -44.24 23.08 -38.79
CA THR A 11 -43.26 22.59 -37.82
C THR A 11 -41.84 23.05 -38.13
N THR A 12 -41.06 23.40 -37.11
CA THR A 12 -39.67 22.94 -36.95
C THR A 12 -39.16 23.34 -35.56
N GLU A 13 -39.21 22.38 -34.63
CA GLU A 13 -38.40 22.39 -33.42
C GLU A 13 -36.93 22.21 -33.81
N THR A 14 -36.06 23.12 -33.38
CA THR A 14 -34.63 22.84 -33.21
C THR A 14 -34.22 23.36 -31.84
N SER A 15 -34.35 22.47 -30.86
CA SER A 15 -33.74 22.60 -29.54
C SER A 15 -32.26 22.24 -29.67
N SER A 16 -31.40 23.24 -29.72
CA SER A 16 -29.94 23.09 -29.68
C SER A 16 -29.50 22.83 -28.24
N THR A 17 -29.52 21.55 -27.84
CA THR A 17 -28.75 21.09 -26.68
C THR A 17 -27.35 20.73 -27.13
N ASP A 18 -26.44 21.70 -27.04
CA ASP A 18 -25.01 21.47 -27.21
C ASP A 18 -24.55 20.45 -26.17
N THR A 19 -24.25 19.25 -26.67
CA THR A 19 -23.73 18.15 -25.88
C THR A 19 -22.25 18.40 -25.69
N ILE A 20 -21.82 18.72 -24.47
CA ILE A 20 -20.38 18.72 -24.11
C ILE A 20 -19.94 17.26 -24.02
N GLU A 21 -19.67 16.65 -25.17
CA GLU A 21 -18.85 15.45 -25.26
C GLU A 21 -17.37 15.83 -25.00
N GLY A 22 -16.68 15.03 -24.19
CA GLY A 22 -15.21 15.04 -24.18
C GLY A 22 -14.50 15.45 -22.89
N LEU A 23 -15.02 15.13 -21.70
CA LEU A 23 -14.13 14.94 -20.55
C LEU A 23 -13.51 13.54 -20.65
N GLY A 24 -12.41 13.44 -21.39
CA GLY A 24 -11.57 12.24 -21.41
C GLY A 24 -11.29 11.80 -19.97
N ALA A 25 -11.61 10.55 -19.64
CA ALA A 25 -11.39 9.99 -18.32
C ALA A 25 -9.93 10.24 -17.92
N THR A 26 -9.73 11.12 -16.93
CA THR A 26 -8.40 11.38 -16.38
C THR A 26 -7.85 10.02 -15.91
N LYS A 27 -6.75 9.57 -16.52
CA LYS A 27 -6.12 8.30 -16.17
C LYS A 27 -5.63 8.41 -14.73
N GLN A 28 -6.44 7.90 -13.80
CA GLN A 28 -6.09 7.86 -12.39
C GLN A 28 -4.72 7.19 -12.17
N PRO A 29 -3.92 7.60 -11.16
CA PRO A 29 -2.61 7.02 -10.87
C PRO A 29 -2.64 5.51 -10.75
N ASP A 30 -1.64 4.84 -11.33
CA ASP A 30 -1.47 3.40 -11.15
C ASP A 30 -0.56 3.11 -9.94
N PHE A 31 -1.10 3.17 -8.73
CA PHE A 31 -0.36 2.73 -7.53
C PHE A 31 -0.30 1.20 -7.49
N LYS A 32 0.91 0.66 -7.33
CA LYS A 32 1.16 -0.78 -7.26
C LYS A 32 1.57 -1.13 -5.84
N GLY A 33 0.67 -1.80 -5.11
CA GLY A 33 0.99 -2.41 -3.84
C GLY A 33 1.92 -3.61 -4.01
N GLN A 34 2.38 -4.16 -2.88
CA GLN A 34 3.39 -5.23 -2.83
C GLN A 34 3.06 -6.41 -3.76
N SER A 35 1.81 -6.87 -3.77
CA SER A 35 1.41 -8.06 -4.55
C SER A 35 1.55 -7.81 -6.06
N ARG A 36 1.32 -6.58 -6.54
CA ARG A 36 1.49 -6.20 -7.95
C ARG A 36 2.94 -6.06 -8.35
N VAL A 37 3.77 -5.50 -7.48
CA VAL A 37 5.22 -5.35 -7.71
C VAL A 37 5.89 -6.72 -7.72
N LEU A 38 5.54 -7.59 -6.76
CA LEU A 38 6.11 -8.93 -6.62
C LEU A 38 5.48 -9.99 -7.54
N LYS A 39 4.43 -9.65 -8.28
CA LYS A 39 3.67 -10.58 -9.14
C LYS A 39 3.20 -11.82 -8.36
N LYS A 40 2.54 -11.60 -7.23
CA LYS A 40 1.95 -12.66 -6.39
C LYS A 40 0.50 -12.36 -6.07
N CYS A 41 -0.31 -13.41 -5.90
CA CYS A 41 -1.67 -13.28 -5.41
C CYS A 41 -1.65 -12.68 -4.00
N HIS A 42 -2.47 -11.66 -3.76
CA HIS A 42 -2.56 -10.98 -2.47
C HIS A 42 -3.11 -11.89 -1.35
N TRP A 43 -3.87 -12.92 -1.72
CA TRP A 43 -4.47 -13.85 -0.76
C TRP A 43 -3.63 -15.10 -0.53
N CYS A 44 -3.41 -15.91 -1.58
CA CYS A 44 -2.75 -17.21 -1.45
C CYS A 44 -1.24 -17.16 -1.70
N MET A 45 -0.67 -16.00 -2.03
CA MET A 45 0.75 -15.79 -2.32
C MET A 45 1.30 -16.59 -3.53
N LYS A 46 0.46 -17.28 -4.32
CA LYS A 46 0.84 -17.91 -5.60
C LYS A 46 1.59 -16.89 -6.44
N LYS A 47 2.77 -17.25 -6.97
CA LYS A 47 3.49 -16.42 -7.96
C LYS A 47 2.77 -16.49 -9.30
N GLN A 48 2.66 -15.36 -9.98
CA GLN A 48 2.16 -15.31 -11.34
C GLN A 48 3.22 -15.92 -12.26
N ASP A 49 2.81 -16.91 -13.04
CA ASP A 49 3.63 -17.44 -14.13
C ASP A 49 3.59 -16.45 -15.30
N PRO A 50 4.74 -16.03 -15.86
CA PRO A 50 4.78 -15.20 -17.06
C PRO A 50 4.08 -15.82 -18.29
N ASN A 51 3.92 -17.14 -18.32
CA ASN A 51 3.30 -17.89 -19.41
C ASN A 51 1.79 -18.16 -19.19
N GLU A 52 1.25 -17.82 -18.02
CA GLU A 52 -0.19 -17.90 -17.71
C GLU A 52 -0.88 -16.54 -17.85
N GLU A 53 -2.21 -16.56 -17.89
CA GLU A 53 -3.03 -15.36 -17.83
C GLU A 53 -2.66 -14.45 -16.63
N PRO A 54 -2.46 -13.13 -16.84
CA PRO A 54 -2.12 -12.22 -15.75
C PRO A 54 -3.20 -12.18 -14.68
N PHE A 55 -2.75 -12.15 -13.42
CA PHE A 55 -3.63 -12.00 -12.27
C PHE A 55 -4.40 -10.68 -12.35
N LYS A 56 -5.66 -10.70 -11.92
CA LYS A 56 -6.55 -9.54 -12.05
C LYS A 56 -6.38 -8.62 -10.85
N ALA A 57 -6.28 -7.32 -11.13
CA ALA A 57 -6.20 -6.31 -10.08
C ALA A 57 -7.56 -6.12 -9.39
N CYS A 58 -7.56 -5.70 -8.13
CA CYS A 58 -8.78 -5.23 -7.47
C CYS A 58 -9.39 -4.07 -8.29
N GLY A 59 -10.64 -4.22 -8.73
CA GLY A 59 -11.28 -3.21 -9.60
C GLY A 59 -11.45 -1.84 -8.94
N GLN A 60 -11.43 -1.80 -7.60
CA GLN A 60 -11.68 -0.59 -6.80
C GLN A 60 -10.38 0.19 -6.52
N CYS A 61 -9.42 -0.38 -5.77
CA CYS A 61 -8.17 0.32 -5.45
C CYS A 61 -7.06 0.14 -6.50
N LYS A 62 -7.12 -0.93 -7.31
CA LYS A 62 -6.08 -1.34 -8.27
C LYS A 62 -4.70 -1.64 -7.67
N GLU A 63 -4.53 -1.62 -6.36
CA GLU A 63 -3.20 -1.80 -5.74
C GLU A 63 -2.78 -3.27 -5.56
N VAL A 64 -3.74 -4.18 -5.43
CA VAL A 64 -3.49 -5.61 -5.21
C VAL A 64 -4.01 -6.45 -6.38
N ILE A 65 -3.46 -7.65 -6.56
CA ILE A 65 -3.83 -8.62 -7.60
C ILE A 65 -4.19 -9.98 -7.03
N TYR A 66 -5.08 -10.69 -7.71
CA TYR A 66 -5.56 -12.03 -7.32
C TYR A 66 -5.46 -13.00 -8.50
N CYS A 67 -5.09 -14.24 -8.21
CA CYS A 67 -5.05 -15.29 -9.23
C CYS A 67 -6.45 -15.73 -9.67
N SER A 68 -7.50 -15.47 -8.87
CA SER A 68 -8.86 -15.87 -9.16
C SER A 68 -9.90 -15.02 -8.41
N ARG A 69 -11.17 -15.10 -8.82
CA ARG A 69 -12.29 -14.41 -8.14
C ARG A 69 -12.53 -14.97 -6.74
N GLU A 70 -12.27 -16.26 -6.54
CA GLU A 70 -12.38 -16.95 -5.26
C GLU A 70 -11.37 -16.36 -4.27
N CYS A 71 -10.11 -16.17 -4.68
CA CYS A 71 -9.10 -15.51 -3.86
C CYS A 71 -9.48 -14.06 -3.52
N GLN A 72 -10.06 -13.32 -4.47
CA GLN A 72 -10.54 -11.96 -4.22
C GLN A 72 -11.68 -11.94 -3.18
N ARG A 73 -12.66 -12.84 -3.29
CA ARG A 73 -13.78 -12.96 -2.34
C ARG A 73 -13.30 -13.37 -0.96
N ALA A 74 -12.40 -14.35 -0.88
CA ALA A 74 -11.83 -14.81 0.38
C ALA A 74 -11.01 -13.72 1.08
N SER A 75 -10.31 -12.88 0.31
CA SER A 75 -9.56 -11.75 0.86
C SER A 75 -10.43 -10.57 1.30
N TRP A 76 -11.65 -10.43 0.76
CA TRP A 76 -12.48 -9.24 0.95
C TRP A 76 -12.73 -8.82 2.41
N PRO A 77 -13.03 -9.72 3.37
CA PRO A 77 -13.19 -9.35 4.78
C PRO A 77 -11.96 -8.65 5.39
N HIS A 78 -10.77 -8.95 4.86
CA HIS A 78 -9.49 -8.39 5.32
C HIS A 78 -9.03 -7.21 4.46
N HIS A 79 -9.38 -7.20 3.17
CA HIS A 79 -8.98 -6.16 2.22
C HIS A 79 -9.90 -4.94 2.24
N LYS A 80 -11.18 -5.06 2.61
CA LYS A 80 -12.19 -3.99 2.50
C LYS A 80 -11.72 -2.66 3.10
N THR A 81 -11.18 -2.68 4.32
CA THR A 81 -10.68 -1.48 5.01
C THR A 81 -9.51 -0.85 4.27
N ALA A 82 -8.48 -1.64 3.95
CA ALA A 82 -7.32 -1.17 3.18
C ALA A 82 -7.72 -0.66 1.79
N CYS A 83 -8.69 -1.31 1.13
CA CYS A 83 -9.22 -0.90 -0.15
C CYS A 83 -9.86 0.49 -0.09
N LYS A 84 -10.61 0.80 0.98
CA LYS A 84 -11.21 2.12 1.20
C LYS A 84 -10.12 3.17 1.39
N VAL A 85 -9.18 2.92 2.31
CA VAL A 85 -8.08 3.84 2.62
C VAL A 85 -7.24 4.14 1.37
N ASN A 86 -6.85 3.12 0.60
CA ASN A 86 -6.04 3.31 -0.60
C ASN A 86 -6.76 4.15 -1.67
N ARG A 87 -8.09 4.03 -1.78
CA ARG A 87 -8.88 4.89 -2.70
C ARG A 87 -8.91 6.34 -2.24
N GLU A 88 -9.10 6.57 -0.94
CA GLU A 88 -9.13 7.91 -0.34
C GLU A 88 -7.77 8.61 -0.46
N GLN A 89 -6.69 7.90 -0.10
CA GLN A 89 -5.32 8.40 -0.24
C GLN A 89 -4.99 8.75 -1.68
N LYS A 90 -5.39 7.91 -2.64
CA LYS A 90 -5.17 8.17 -4.05
C LYS A 90 -5.87 9.44 -4.54
N ALA A 91 -7.12 9.63 -4.14
CA ALA A 91 -7.84 10.87 -4.45
C ALA A 91 -7.14 12.09 -3.83
N ALA A 92 -6.66 11.98 -2.59
CA ALA A 92 -5.94 13.06 -1.92
C ALA A 92 -4.61 13.41 -2.61
N PHE A 93 -3.82 12.41 -3.03
CA PHE A 93 -2.54 12.65 -3.72
C PHE A 93 -2.73 13.23 -5.12
N ASP A 94 -3.80 12.86 -5.81
CA ASP A 94 -4.18 13.45 -7.08
C ASP A 94 -4.52 14.93 -6.94
N GLN A 95 -5.33 15.27 -5.93
CA GLN A 95 -5.66 16.66 -5.63
C GLN A 95 -4.44 17.49 -5.24
N ALA A 96 -3.49 16.88 -4.51
CA ALA A 96 -2.25 17.54 -4.09
C ALA A 96 -1.16 17.58 -5.19
N GLY A 97 -1.36 16.95 -6.35
CA GLY A 97 -0.39 16.96 -7.44
C GLY A 97 0.91 16.16 -7.18
N VAL A 98 0.91 15.25 -6.20
CA VAL A 98 2.11 14.49 -5.78
C VAL A 98 2.10 13.03 -6.24
N SER A 99 1.15 12.64 -7.09
CA SER A 99 0.91 11.24 -7.48
C SER A 99 2.08 10.52 -8.14
N GLU A 100 2.94 11.19 -8.90
CA GLU A 100 4.10 10.54 -9.53
C GLU A 100 5.21 10.22 -8.52
N ASP A 101 5.43 11.13 -7.57
CA ASP A 101 6.35 10.94 -6.47
C ASP A 101 5.88 9.82 -5.54
N VAL A 102 4.58 9.78 -5.24
CA VAL A 102 3.96 8.69 -4.48
C VAL A 102 4.07 7.35 -5.21
N LYS A 103 3.88 7.29 -6.54
CA LYS A 103 4.11 6.07 -7.33
C LYS A 103 5.54 5.57 -7.17
N THR A 104 6.49 6.48 -7.26
CA THR A 104 7.93 6.16 -7.17
C THR A 104 8.27 5.66 -5.77
N PHE A 105 7.78 6.32 -4.73
CA PHE A 105 7.90 5.90 -3.34
C PHE A 105 7.27 4.52 -3.08
N LYS A 106 6.03 4.31 -3.53
CA LYS A 106 5.32 3.03 -3.37
C LYS A 106 6.02 1.86 -4.04
N LYS A 107 6.53 2.10 -5.25
CA LYS A 107 7.31 1.13 -6.00
C LYS A 107 8.64 0.83 -5.31
N TRP A 108 9.35 1.86 -4.82
CA TRP A 108 10.62 1.71 -4.13
C TRP A 108 10.50 0.82 -2.89
N HIS A 109 9.61 1.13 -1.95
CA HIS A 109 9.54 0.34 -0.72
C HIS A 109 9.05 -1.10 -0.98
N SER A 110 8.24 -1.31 -2.02
CA SER A 110 7.79 -2.65 -2.44
C SER A 110 8.93 -3.51 -3.01
N LEU A 111 10.06 -2.93 -3.42
CA LEU A 111 11.24 -3.68 -3.88
C LEU A 111 12.16 -4.12 -2.73
N HIS A 112 11.92 -3.61 -1.52
CA HIS A 112 12.76 -3.82 -0.33
C HIS A 112 12.06 -4.62 0.77
N ILE A 113 11.03 -5.40 0.40
CA ILE A 113 10.15 -6.09 1.36
C ILE A 113 10.93 -7.00 2.32
N GLU A 114 11.96 -7.69 1.84
CA GLU A 114 12.74 -8.60 2.68
C GLU A 114 13.67 -7.84 3.64
N ILE A 115 14.20 -6.69 3.24
CA ILE A 115 15.02 -5.82 4.10
C ILE A 115 14.15 -5.24 5.22
N PHE A 116 12.96 -4.75 4.90
CA PHE A 116 12.02 -4.25 5.90
C PHE A 116 11.52 -5.33 6.85
N LYS A 117 11.23 -6.53 6.33
CA LYS A 117 10.86 -7.69 7.17
C LYS A 117 11.98 -8.05 8.14
N HIS A 118 13.22 -8.03 7.68
CA HIS A 118 14.39 -8.25 8.52
C HIS A 118 14.57 -7.16 9.58
N ALA A 119 14.32 -5.90 9.22
CA ALA A 119 14.29 -4.78 10.17
C ALA A 119 13.30 -5.02 11.31
N ILE A 120 12.05 -5.39 10.99
CA ILE A 120 11.02 -5.68 12.01
C ILE A 120 11.47 -6.82 12.94
N VAL A 121 11.97 -7.92 12.36
CA VAL A 121 12.42 -9.10 13.12
C VAL A 121 13.52 -8.75 14.10
N CYS A 122 14.49 -7.93 13.69
CA CYS A 122 15.59 -7.51 14.57
C CYS A 122 15.16 -6.46 15.59
N ALA A 123 14.42 -5.43 15.15
CA ALA A 123 14.01 -4.30 15.98
C ALA A 123 13.09 -4.71 17.14
N LEU A 124 12.19 -5.66 16.90
CA LEU A 124 11.27 -6.18 17.92
C LEU A 124 11.76 -7.49 18.56
N ASP A 125 12.98 -7.95 18.25
CA ASP A 125 13.59 -9.17 18.80
C ASP A 125 12.73 -10.45 18.62
N LEU A 126 12.10 -10.60 17.45
CA LEU A 126 11.03 -11.60 17.21
C LEU A 126 11.51 -13.05 17.12
N GLY A 127 12.79 -13.26 16.80
CA GLY A 127 13.38 -14.59 16.80
C GLY A 127 13.76 -15.07 18.20
N LYS A 128 13.95 -14.17 19.16
CA LYS A 128 14.07 -14.50 20.59
C LYS A 128 12.70 -14.63 21.24
N ASP A 129 11.83 -13.64 21.06
CA ASP A 129 10.45 -13.67 21.58
C ASP A 129 9.43 -13.21 20.52
N PRO A 130 8.75 -14.14 19.85
CA PRO A 130 7.68 -13.83 18.90
C PRO A 130 6.53 -12.97 19.47
N LYS A 131 6.33 -12.95 20.79
CA LYS A 131 5.26 -12.16 21.42
C LYS A 131 5.49 -10.65 21.34
N ASN A 132 6.74 -10.23 21.10
CA ASN A 132 7.09 -8.83 20.92
C ASN A 132 6.51 -8.19 19.65
N VAL A 133 5.86 -8.97 18.77
CA VAL A 133 5.21 -8.46 17.55
C VAL A 133 4.19 -7.37 17.82
N ASP A 134 3.58 -7.35 19.01
CA ASP A 134 2.60 -6.35 19.42
C ASP A 134 3.19 -5.28 20.37
N SER A 135 4.51 -5.27 20.59
CA SER A 135 5.18 -4.36 21.55
C SER A 135 5.38 -2.94 21.03
N GLY A 136 5.32 -2.75 19.72
CA GLY A 136 5.51 -1.45 19.08
C GLY A 136 5.51 -1.54 17.56
N TYR A 137 5.64 -0.38 16.93
CA TYR A 137 5.60 -0.24 15.47
C TYR A 137 6.82 0.53 14.98
N LEU A 138 7.44 0.04 13.91
CA LEU A 138 8.51 0.77 13.26
C LEU A 138 7.90 1.95 12.50
N PHE A 139 8.38 3.14 12.81
CA PHE A 139 8.22 4.33 12.00
C PHE A 139 9.54 4.60 11.28
N ILE A 140 9.45 4.85 9.98
CA ILE A 140 10.60 5.28 9.19
C ILE A 140 10.24 6.52 8.39
N GLU A 141 11.14 7.49 8.40
CA GLU A 141 11.08 8.65 7.50
C GLU A 141 12.16 8.51 6.43
N VAL A 142 11.77 8.76 5.18
CA VAL A 142 12.68 8.71 4.04
C VAL A 142 12.61 9.99 3.24
N LYS A 143 13.71 10.31 2.57
CA LYS A 143 13.74 11.36 1.54
C LYS A 143 14.24 10.79 0.22
N ARG A 144 13.85 11.47 -0.85
CA ARG A 144 14.39 11.22 -2.18
C ARG A 144 15.82 11.77 -2.24
N LYS A 145 16.74 11.00 -2.80
CA LYS A 145 18.12 11.45 -2.98
C LYS A 145 18.19 12.60 -4.00
N PRO A 146 19.09 13.59 -3.82
CA PRO A 146 19.25 14.67 -4.80
C PRO A 146 19.53 14.14 -6.23
N ASN A 147 20.37 13.11 -6.35
CA ASN A 147 20.76 12.47 -7.62
C ASN A 147 19.85 11.29 -8.03
N HIS A 148 18.62 11.19 -7.52
CA HIS A 148 17.71 10.07 -7.79
C HIS A 148 17.42 9.83 -9.29
N ALA A 149 17.59 10.83 -10.15
CA ALA A 149 17.31 10.75 -11.58
C ALA A 149 18.26 9.75 -12.25
N ASP A 150 19.51 9.72 -11.78
CA ASP A 150 20.59 8.86 -12.27
C ASP A 150 20.65 7.51 -11.56
N LEU A 151 19.80 7.31 -10.55
CA LEU A 151 19.80 6.11 -9.72
C LEU A 151 18.75 5.10 -10.15
N PRO A 152 19.05 3.79 -10.08
CA PRO A 152 18.06 2.74 -10.28
C PRO A 152 16.95 2.86 -9.22
N MET A 153 15.75 2.34 -9.53
CA MET A 153 14.55 2.48 -8.70
C MET A 153 14.79 2.16 -7.21
N LYS A 154 15.56 1.10 -6.91
CA LYS A 154 15.88 0.68 -5.53
C LYS A 154 16.70 1.70 -4.72
N ARG A 155 17.46 2.57 -5.38
CA ARG A 155 18.41 3.49 -4.74
C ARG A 155 17.92 4.94 -4.70
N LYS A 156 16.69 5.22 -5.13
CA LYS A 156 16.16 6.59 -5.24
C LYS A 156 15.88 7.30 -3.92
N PHE A 157 15.76 6.56 -2.82
CA PHE A 157 15.47 7.11 -1.48
C PHE A 157 16.55 6.72 -0.48
N GLU A 158 16.63 7.47 0.60
CA GLU A 158 17.43 7.17 1.78
C GLU A 158 16.65 7.41 3.06
N LEU A 159 17.00 6.65 4.10
CA LEU A 159 16.45 6.78 5.42
C LEU A 159 16.92 8.10 6.05
N ILE A 160 15.97 8.90 6.56
CA ILE A 160 16.25 10.04 7.43
C ILE A 160 16.33 9.54 8.87
N GLU A 161 15.30 8.80 9.29
CA GLU A 161 15.12 8.38 10.68
C GLU A 161 14.35 7.06 10.73
N GLY A 162 14.64 6.26 11.77
CA GLY A 162 13.89 5.07 12.12
C GLY A 162 13.70 5.00 13.64
N VAL A 163 12.45 4.94 14.09
CA VAL A 163 12.07 4.89 15.52
C VAL A 163 11.06 3.77 15.73
N ILE A 164 11.06 3.18 16.93
CA ILE A 164 10.00 2.27 17.36
C ILE A 164 9.06 3.08 18.24
N PHE A 165 7.83 3.27 17.79
CA PHE A 165 6.77 3.87 18.60
C PHE A 165 6.01 2.78 19.37
N THR A 166 5.54 3.12 20.57
CA THR A 166 4.56 2.30 21.28
C THR A 166 3.23 2.26 20.52
N PRO A 167 2.34 1.32 20.83
CA PRO A 167 0.98 1.34 20.28
C PRO A 167 0.25 2.64 20.54
N GLU A 168 0.41 3.22 21.73
CA GLU A 168 -0.24 4.48 22.13
C GLU A 168 0.27 5.66 21.31
N GLU A 169 1.59 5.84 21.22
CA GLU A 169 2.24 6.89 20.41
C GLU A 169 1.84 6.78 18.93
N THR A 170 1.78 5.56 18.41
CA THR A 170 1.40 5.31 17.02
C THR A 170 -0.06 5.68 16.75
N LEU A 171 -0.96 5.38 17.70
CA LEU A 171 -2.38 5.73 17.57
C LEU A 171 -2.61 7.24 17.64
N GLU A 172 -1.87 7.94 18.50
CA GLU A 172 -1.89 9.40 18.58
C GLU A 172 -1.43 10.02 17.27
N MET A 173 -0.30 9.54 16.71
CA MET A 173 0.24 10.03 15.44
C MET A 173 -0.71 9.81 14.25
N LEU A 174 -1.36 8.65 14.15
CA LEU A 174 -2.12 8.30 12.95
C LEU A 174 -3.62 8.68 13.01
N GLY A 175 -4.13 8.99 14.20
CA GLY A 175 -5.55 9.30 14.41
C GLY A 175 -6.50 8.16 14.02
N ALA A 176 -7.78 8.52 13.80
CA ALA A 176 -8.85 7.54 13.61
C ALA A 176 -8.67 6.65 12.37
N GLN A 177 -8.21 7.22 11.24
CA GLN A 177 -8.06 6.45 10.01
C GLN A 177 -6.92 5.43 10.12
N GLY A 178 -5.80 5.79 10.74
CA GLY A 178 -4.73 4.82 10.99
C GLY A 178 -5.11 3.77 12.02
N LYS A 179 -5.86 4.12 13.07
CA LYS A 179 -6.41 3.13 14.01
C LYS A 179 -7.21 2.05 13.29
N MET A 180 -8.06 2.42 12.34
CA MET A 180 -8.82 1.44 11.55
C MET A 180 -7.92 0.49 10.75
N VAL A 181 -6.80 1.00 10.21
CA VAL A 181 -5.82 0.18 9.48
C VAL A 181 -5.09 -0.76 10.44
N LEU A 182 -4.61 -0.25 11.58
CA LEU A 182 -3.91 -1.05 12.59
C LEU A 182 -4.79 -2.14 13.19
N ASP A 183 -6.05 -1.83 13.54
CA ASP A 183 -7.02 -2.83 14.03
C ASP A 183 -7.24 -3.94 12.99
N ASN A 184 -7.34 -3.57 11.71
CA ASN A 184 -7.48 -4.54 10.63
C ASN A 184 -6.21 -5.39 10.42
N THR A 185 -5.02 -4.79 10.57
CA THR A 185 -3.75 -5.51 10.53
C THR A 185 -3.63 -6.48 11.70
N LYS A 186 -4.01 -6.07 12.91
CA LYS A 186 -4.01 -6.92 14.11
C LYS A 186 -4.89 -8.15 13.93
N ARG A 187 -6.11 -7.97 13.42
CA ARG A 187 -7.04 -9.08 13.10
C ARG A 187 -6.45 -10.06 12.07
N GLN A 188 -5.77 -9.54 11.03
CA GLN A 188 -5.06 -10.40 10.07
C GLN A 188 -3.86 -11.11 10.73
N GLY A 189 -3.15 -10.41 11.61
CA GLY A 189 -2.06 -10.98 12.40
C GLY A 189 -2.53 -12.14 13.27
N GLU A 190 -3.67 -12.03 13.94
CA GLU A 190 -4.29 -13.10 14.73
C GLU A 190 -4.60 -14.34 13.89
N TYR A 191 -5.14 -14.15 12.69
CA TYR A 191 -5.35 -15.25 11.73
C TYR A 191 -4.04 -15.96 11.35
N MET A 192 -2.96 -15.19 11.15
CA MET A 192 -1.65 -15.76 10.86
C MET A 192 -1.01 -16.45 12.08
N LYS A 193 -1.22 -15.92 13.29
CA LYS A 193 -0.81 -16.53 14.56
C LYS A 193 -1.50 -17.89 14.75
N ALA A 194 -2.80 -17.99 14.47
CA ALA A 194 -3.56 -19.24 14.55
C ALA A 194 -3.04 -20.33 13.60
N LYS A 195 -2.29 -19.98 12.55
CA LYS A 195 -1.62 -20.92 11.64
C LYS A 195 -0.16 -21.24 12.04
N GLY A 196 0.24 -20.91 13.26
CA GLY A 196 1.60 -21.12 13.77
C GLY A 196 2.64 -20.11 13.26
N GLY A 197 2.18 -18.96 12.73
CA GLY A 197 3.06 -17.84 12.37
C GLY A 197 3.26 -16.87 13.54
N ILE A 198 4.17 -15.91 13.38
CA ILE A 198 4.34 -14.80 14.35
C ILE A 198 3.21 -13.78 14.21
N GLY A 199 2.64 -13.63 13.01
CA GLY A 199 1.57 -12.70 12.72
C GLY A 199 1.94 -11.75 11.58
N MET A 200 1.48 -10.52 11.70
CA MET A 200 1.77 -9.43 10.77
C MET A 200 2.20 -8.20 11.55
N ALA A 201 3.10 -7.42 10.97
CA ALA A 201 3.53 -6.15 11.54
C ALA A 201 3.50 -5.06 10.45
N PRO A 202 2.90 -3.90 10.72
CA PRO A 202 3.01 -2.74 9.86
C PRO A 202 4.34 -2.00 10.09
N ILE A 203 4.85 -1.37 9.04
CA ILE A 203 5.78 -0.23 9.14
C ILE A 203 5.03 1.01 8.70
N ILE A 204 5.12 2.08 9.49
CA ILE A 204 4.63 3.40 9.12
C ILE A 204 5.76 4.11 8.39
N MET A 205 5.57 4.36 7.09
CA MET A 205 6.58 4.98 6.25
C MET A 205 6.16 6.41 5.88
N LYS A 206 6.99 7.39 6.22
CA LYS A 206 6.78 8.80 5.88
C LYS A 206 7.72 9.24 4.76
N TYR A 207 7.16 9.96 3.77
CA TYR A 207 7.90 10.66 2.73
C TYR A 207 7.26 12.03 2.49
N GLY A 208 7.95 13.10 2.90
CA GLY A 208 7.36 14.45 2.88
C GLY A 208 6.05 14.49 3.68
N GLY A 209 4.96 14.94 3.05
CA GLY A 209 3.62 14.93 3.64
C GLY A 209 2.85 13.61 3.50
N VAL A 210 3.47 12.57 2.94
CA VAL A 210 2.83 11.28 2.66
C VAL A 210 3.15 10.29 3.77
N VAL A 211 2.13 9.64 4.32
CA VAL A 211 2.27 8.52 5.25
C VAL A 211 1.64 7.27 4.61
N ASP A 212 2.41 6.20 4.50
CA ASP A 212 1.96 4.90 4.01
C ASP A 212 2.15 3.82 5.07
N ILE A 213 1.10 3.05 5.36
CA ILE A 213 1.14 1.96 6.35
C ILE A 213 1.30 0.65 5.58
N VAL A 214 2.50 0.09 5.64
CA VAL A 214 2.87 -1.08 4.84
C VAL A 214 2.87 -2.31 5.72
N ASN A 215 1.99 -3.26 5.42
CA ASN A 215 1.85 -4.49 6.20
C ASN A 215 2.80 -5.59 5.73
N PHE A 216 3.45 -6.27 6.66
CA PHE A 216 4.36 -7.38 6.40
C PHE A 216 3.86 -8.66 7.06
N ILE A 217 3.78 -9.73 6.28
CA ILE A 217 3.63 -11.09 6.82
C ILE A 217 4.99 -11.52 7.36
N LEU A 218 5.02 -11.85 8.65
CA LEU A 218 6.24 -12.25 9.33
C LEU A 218 6.54 -13.74 9.09
N PRO A 219 7.83 -14.14 9.16
CA PRO A 219 8.19 -15.55 9.06
C PRO A 219 7.59 -16.35 10.22
N LYS A 220 7.64 -17.68 10.12
CA LYS A 220 7.40 -18.55 11.27
C LYS A 220 8.49 -18.34 12.34
N PRO A 221 8.25 -18.71 13.62
CA PRO A 221 9.22 -18.54 14.70
C PRO A 221 10.64 -19.02 14.37
N GLU A 222 10.79 -20.24 13.83
CA GLU A 222 12.11 -20.76 13.43
C GLU A 222 12.78 -19.93 12.32
N GLY A 223 11.99 -19.36 11.41
CA GLY A 223 12.50 -18.47 10.37
C GLY A 223 12.99 -17.14 10.95
N ALA A 224 12.26 -16.54 11.90
CA ALA A 224 12.73 -15.33 12.59
C ALA A 224 14.01 -15.60 13.39
N LYS A 225 14.06 -16.73 14.11
CA LYS A 225 15.23 -17.16 14.86
C LYS A 225 16.45 -17.35 13.96
N LEU A 226 16.28 -17.99 12.80
CA LEU A 226 17.36 -18.12 11.81
C LEU A 226 17.80 -16.77 11.26
N MET A 227 16.86 -15.89 10.91
CA MET A 227 17.16 -14.55 10.40
C MET A 227 18.02 -13.75 11.40
N GLN A 228 17.62 -13.69 12.67
CA GLN A 228 18.42 -13.00 13.69
C GLN A 228 19.75 -13.71 13.96
N LYS A 229 19.80 -15.05 13.99
CA LYS A 229 21.05 -15.77 14.18
C LYS A 229 22.08 -15.46 13.09
N GLN A 230 21.62 -15.26 11.84
CA GLN A 230 22.49 -14.95 10.71
C GLN A 230 22.95 -13.49 10.70
N ASN A 231 22.04 -12.57 11.00
CA ASN A 231 22.32 -11.13 11.03
C ASN A 231 21.35 -10.47 12.02
N ASN A 232 21.80 -10.12 13.21
CA ASN A 232 20.95 -9.43 14.19
C ASN A 232 21.34 -7.96 14.24
N TRP A 233 20.48 -7.07 13.75
CA TRP A 233 20.74 -5.64 13.85
C TRP A 233 20.49 -5.08 15.26
N GLY A 234 19.69 -5.77 16.09
CA GLY A 234 19.39 -5.38 17.46
C GLY A 234 18.98 -3.91 17.61
N LYS A 235 19.61 -3.22 18.58
CA LYS A 235 19.35 -1.79 18.85
C LYS A 235 19.77 -0.86 17.70
N GLU A 236 20.69 -1.30 16.85
CA GLU A 236 21.19 -0.53 15.70
C GLU A 236 20.40 -0.83 14.41
N TRP A 237 19.18 -1.36 14.52
CA TRP A 237 18.34 -1.72 13.38
C TRP A 237 18.15 -0.59 12.37
N ALA A 238 18.02 0.66 12.83
CA ALA A 238 17.78 1.80 11.94
C ALA A 238 19.02 2.14 11.10
N ILE A 239 20.21 2.11 11.70
CA ILE A 239 21.49 2.35 11.01
C ILE A 239 21.75 1.22 10.00
N ASN A 240 21.55 -0.03 10.41
CA ASN A 240 21.71 -1.19 9.54
C ASN A 240 20.68 -1.20 8.40
N LEU A 241 19.45 -0.77 8.66
CA LEU A 241 18.43 -0.57 7.63
C LEU A 241 18.88 0.47 6.61
N ALA A 242 19.40 1.62 7.04
CA ALA A 242 19.92 2.65 6.15
C ALA A 242 21.04 2.11 5.25
N GLY A 243 22.01 1.40 5.82
CA GLY A 243 23.09 0.74 5.07
C GLY A 243 22.57 -0.30 4.09
N ALA A 244 21.65 -1.17 4.50
CA ALA A 244 21.05 -2.19 3.64
C ALA A 244 20.32 -1.56 2.44
N LEU A 245 19.56 -0.49 2.65
CA LEU A 245 18.86 0.23 1.59
C LEU A 245 19.82 0.92 0.59
N GLN A 246 21.02 1.31 1.04
CA GLN A 246 22.02 1.95 0.18
C GLN A 246 22.65 0.98 -0.84
N HIS A 247 22.72 -0.31 -0.50
CA HIS A 247 23.45 -1.34 -1.25
C HIS A 247 22.56 -2.42 -1.92
N ALA A 248 21.23 -2.24 -1.91
CA ALA A 248 20.23 -3.23 -2.38
C ALA A 248 19.81 -3.16 -3.86
#